data_AF-A0A1J0AKQ8-F1
#
_entry.id   AF-A0A1J0AKQ8-F1
#
_cell.length_a   1.000
_cell.length_b   1.000
_cell.length_c   1.000
_cell.angle_alpha   90.00
_cell.angle_beta   90.00
_cell.angle_gamma   90.00
#
_symmetry.space_group_name_H-M   'P 1'
#
loop_
_entity.id
_entity.type
_entity.pdbx_description
1 polymer ?
#
loop_
_entity_poly.entity_id
_entity_poly.type
_entity_poly.pdbx_seq_one_letter_code
_entity_poly.pdbx_strand_id
1 'polypeptide(L)'
;MSVTHHLKLKNAGYQSNNNVPNIHELVTVDMGFKKGDQLTLSTFNQEYLNTKPIYFSIVDISKKKQKKGQVLLKIKKIEGHS
;
A
#
# COMPACT_ATOMS: atom_id res chain seq x y z
N MET A 1 -2.60 17.26 8.27
CA MET A 1 -1.61 17.19 7.19
C MET A 1 -1.44 15.72 6.82
N SER A 2 -1.71 15.33 5.57
CA SER A 2 -1.52 13.96 5.07
C SER A 2 -0.06 13.72 4.73
N VAL A 3 0.47 12.53 5.02
CA VAL A 3 1.86 12.16 4.73
C VAL A 3 1.91 11.07 3.67
N THR A 4 2.95 11.08 2.84
CA THR A 4 3.23 10.01 1.87
C THR A 4 4.23 9.03 2.47
N HIS A 5 3.82 7.77 2.60
CA HIS A 5 4.68 6.69 3.10
C HIS A 5 5.15 5.81 1.96
N HIS A 6 6.42 5.40 1.99
CA HIS A 6 7.01 4.52 0.98
C HIS A 6 7.10 3.10 1.54
N LEU A 7 6.29 2.20 1.00
CA LEU A 7 6.28 0.80 1.40
C LEU A 7 6.84 -0.05 0.27
N LYS A 8 7.77 -0.94 0.63
CA LYS A 8 8.29 -1.94 -0.29
C LYS A 8 7.64 -3.28 0.00
N LEU A 9 7.05 -3.93 -1.00
CA LEU A 9 6.37 -5.22 -0.86
C LEU A 9 7.26 -6.36 -1.37
N LYS A 10 7.23 -7.50 -0.66
CA LYS A 10 7.84 -8.75 -1.14
C LYS A 10 6.88 -9.45 -2.12
N ASN A 11 7.36 -9.65 -3.35
CA ASN A 11 6.84 -10.39 -4.52
C ASN A 11 5.33 -10.71 -4.63
N ALA A 12 4.71 -11.42 -3.68
CA ALA A 12 3.34 -11.91 -3.80
C ALA A 12 2.27 -10.80 -3.85
N GLY A 13 2.52 -9.65 -3.22
CA GLY A 13 1.60 -8.50 -3.25
C GLY A 13 1.75 -7.61 -4.50
N TYR A 14 2.87 -7.71 -5.23
CA TYR A 14 3.16 -6.84 -6.38
C TYR A 14 2.76 -7.47 -7.71
N GLN A 15 2.88 -8.80 -7.87
CA GLN A 15 2.52 -9.48 -9.12
C GLN A 15 1.02 -9.40 -9.48
N SER A 16 0.14 -9.06 -8.54
CA SER A 16 -1.27 -8.76 -8.86
C SER A 16 -1.49 -7.35 -9.46
N ASN A 17 -0.43 -6.53 -9.61
CA ASN A 17 -0.56 -5.09 -9.91
C ASN A 17 -0.98 -4.67 -11.31
N ASN A 18 -1.00 -5.57 -12.29
CA ASN A 18 -1.63 -5.28 -13.58
C ASN A 18 -3.15 -5.54 -13.59
N ASN A 19 -3.72 -6.05 -12.49
CA ASN A 19 -5.16 -6.28 -12.34
C ASN A 19 -5.67 -5.99 -10.92
N VAL A 20 -5.04 -5.02 -10.23
CA VAL A 20 -5.44 -4.51 -8.90
C VAL A 20 -6.83 -3.89 -8.99
N PRO A 21 -7.88 -4.50 -8.40
CA PRO A 21 -9.11 -3.78 -8.09
C PRO A 21 -8.84 -2.43 -7.41
N ASN A 22 -9.71 -1.46 -7.68
CA ASN A 22 -9.55 -0.06 -7.27
C ASN A 22 -9.35 0.13 -5.75
N ILE A 23 -9.76 -0.85 -4.92
CA ILE A 23 -9.63 -0.86 -3.46
C ILE A 23 -8.97 -2.17 -3.01
N HIS A 24 -8.00 -2.09 -2.11
CA HIS A 24 -7.22 -3.20 -1.56
C HIS A 24 -7.16 -3.15 -0.04
N GLU A 25 -6.92 -4.31 0.57
CA GLU A 25 -6.58 -4.41 1.98
C GLU A 25 -5.12 -4.87 2.11
N LEU A 26 -4.32 -4.11 2.86
CA LEU A 26 -2.90 -4.34 3.08
C LEU A 26 -2.62 -4.45 4.57
N VAL A 27 -2.12 -5.61 5.00
CA VAL A 27 -1.60 -5.77 6.37
C VAL A 27 -0.16 -5.27 6.41
N THR A 28 0.12 -4.33 7.31
CA THR A 28 1.47 -3.79 7.53
C THR A 28 1.71 -3.50 9.00
N VAL A 29 2.94 -3.17 9.37
CA VAL A 29 3.29 -2.72 10.73
C VAL A 29 2.65 -1.36 10.98
N ASP A 30 2.12 -1.12 12.17
CA ASP A 30 1.58 0.18 12.56
C ASP A 30 2.69 1.23 12.60
N MET A 31 2.73 2.12 11.60
CA MET A 31 3.67 3.25 11.56
C MET A 31 3.00 4.57 11.92
N GLY A 32 1.81 4.53 12.56
CA GLY A 32 1.04 5.74 12.85
C GLY A 32 0.31 6.29 11.62
N PHE A 33 -0.08 5.40 10.70
CA PHE A 33 -0.86 5.76 9.52
C PHE A 33 -2.16 6.47 9.87
N LYS A 34 -2.57 7.38 8.99
CA LYS A 34 -3.84 8.10 9.11
C LYS A 34 -4.66 7.96 7.85
N LYS A 35 -5.98 8.01 8.00
CA LYS A 35 -6.90 8.10 6.87
C LYS A 35 -6.59 9.37 6.07
N GLY A 36 -6.49 9.23 4.76
CA GLY A 36 -6.06 10.29 3.84
C GLY A 36 -4.54 10.35 3.59
N ASP A 37 -3.73 9.59 4.34
CA ASP A 37 -2.32 9.42 3.98
C ASP A 37 -2.19 8.74 2.62
N GLN A 38 -1.07 9.01 1.95
CA GLN A 38 -0.72 8.39 0.68
C GLN A 38 0.30 7.27 0.91
N LEU A 39 0.21 6.22 0.10
CA LEU A 39 1.16 5.12 0.08
C LEU A 39 1.76 5.01 -1.31
N THR A 40 3.08 4.99 -1.37
CA THR A 40 3.82 4.63 -2.58
C THR A 40 4.28 3.19 -2.41
N LEU A 41 3.74 2.28 -3.21
CA LEU A 41 4.14 0.87 -3.21
C LEU A 41 5.20 0.63 -4.28
N SER A 42 6.34 0.10 -3.85
CA SER A 42 7.42 -0.35 -4.73
C SER A 42 7.74 -1.82 -4.45
N THR A 43 8.35 -2.51 -5.41
CA THR A 43 8.75 -3.91 -5.26
C THR A 43 10.21 -4.05 -4.84
N PHE A 44 10.53 -5.08 -4.07
CA PHE A 44 11.90 -5.51 -3.84
C PHE A 44 12.43 -6.44 -4.94
N ASN A 45 11.57 -6.95 -5.82
CA ASN A 45 11.98 -7.91 -6.83
C ASN A 45 12.77 -7.20 -7.94
N GLN A 46 13.99 -7.69 -8.19
CA GLN A 46 14.93 -7.15 -9.17
C GLN A 46 14.35 -7.20 -10.60
N GLU A 47 13.53 -8.20 -10.90
CA GLU A 47 12.82 -8.35 -12.18
C GLU A 47 11.82 -7.21 -12.44
N TYR A 48 11.30 -6.60 -11.37
CA TYR A 48 10.32 -5.53 -11.44
C TYR A 48 10.88 -4.20 -10.91
N LEU A 49 12.19 -4.06 -10.70
CA LEU A 49 12.76 -2.78 -10.24
C LEU A 49 12.53 -1.63 -11.24
N ASN A 50 12.33 -1.96 -12.52
CA ASN A 50 12.00 -0.98 -13.56
C ASN A 50 10.51 -0.64 -13.65
N THR A 51 9.65 -1.25 -12.83
CA THR A 51 8.23 -0.92 -12.81
C THR A 51 7.99 0.37 -12.02
N LYS A 52 7.13 1.24 -12.57
CA LYS A 52 6.79 2.50 -11.92
C LYS A 52 6.18 2.24 -10.54
N PRO A 53 6.51 3.05 -9.52
CA PRO A 53 5.85 2.97 -8.22
C PRO A 53 4.35 3.21 -8.39
N ILE A 54 3.54 2.54 -7.57
CA ILE A 54 2.08 2.66 -7.62
C ILE A 54 1.60 3.44 -6.40
N TYR A 55 0.73 4.41 -6.64
CA TYR A 55 0.24 5.33 -5.63
C TYR A 55 -1.14 4.92 -5.15
N PHE A 56 -1.32 4.93 -3.83
CA PHE A 56 -2.58 4.63 -3.16
C PHE A 56 -2.89 5.69 -2.10
N SER A 57 -4.16 5.83 -1.74
CA SER A 57 -4.60 6.60 -0.58
C SER A 57 -5.24 5.69 0.46
N ILE A 58 -4.95 5.91 1.73
CA ILE A 58 -5.56 5.16 2.83
C ILE A 58 -6.98 5.65 3.05
N VAL A 59 -7.96 4.77 2.82
CA VAL A 59 -9.39 5.08 3.01
C VAL A 59 -9.90 4.61 4.37
N ASP A 60 -9.29 3.57 4.94
CA ASP A 60 -9.66 3.03 6.26
C ASP A 60 -8.47 2.33 6.93
N ILE A 61 -8.49 2.22 8.25
CA ILE A 61 -7.45 1.59 9.06
C ILE A 61 -8.13 0.76 10.15
N SER A 62 -7.90 -0.55 10.12
CA SER A 62 -8.43 -1.49 11.11
C SER A 62 -7.31 -2.21 11.83
N LYS A 63 -7.35 -2.21 13.17
CA LYS A 63 -6.45 -3.03 14.01
C LYS A 63 -7.09 -4.35 14.43
N LYS A 64 -8.36 -4.57 14.06
CA LYS A 64 -9.13 -5.72 14.52
C LYS A 64 -8.60 -6.99 13.84
N LYS A 65 -8.35 -8.05 14.64
CA LYS A 65 -7.81 -9.35 14.20
C LYS A 65 -6.36 -9.32 13.64
N GLN A 66 -5.63 -8.22 13.82
CA GLN A 66 -4.21 -8.14 13.43
C GLN A 66 -3.29 -8.58 14.56
N LYS A 67 -2.08 -9.06 14.21
CA LYS A 67 -1.06 -9.38 15.22
C LYS A 67 -0.63 -8.09 15.94
N LYS A 68 -0.10 -8.22 17.16
CA LYS A 68 0.39 -7.07 17.93
C LYS A 68 1.41 -6.26 17.09
N GLY A 69 1.11 -4.97 16.90
CA GLY A 69 1.94 -4.08 16.08
C GLY A 69 1.62 -4.07 14.58
N GLN A 70 0.56 -4.77 14.14
CA GLN A 70 0.11 -4.74 12.75
C GLN A 70 -1.25 -4.02 12.62
N VAL A 71 -1.48 -3.45 11.45
CA VAL A 71 -2.73 -2.81 11.04
C VAL A 71 -3.11 -3.26 9.63
N LEU A 72 -4.41 -3.40 9.41
CA LEU A 72 -5.02 -3.59 8.11
C LEU A 72 -5.37 -2.22 7.55
N LEU A 73 -4.71 -1.85 6.46
CA LEU A 73 -4.99 -0.63 5.72
C LEU A 73 -5.91 -0.96 4.57
N LYS A 74 -7.06 -0.29 4.48
CA LYS A 74 -7.85 -0.27 3.26
C LYS A 74 -7.34 0.89 2.41
N ILE A 75 -6.85 0.58 1.21
CA ILE A 75 -6.14 1.51 0.35
C ILE A 75 -6.83 1.58 -1.01
N LYS A 76 -6.94 2.76 -1.59
CA LYS A 76 -7.55 3.00 -2.91
C LYS A 76 -6.48 3.44 -3.89
N LYS A 77 -6.42 2.81 -5.07
CA LYS A 77 -5.47 3.18 -6.13
C LYS A 77 -5.74 4.61 -6.59
N ILE A 78 -4.68 5.39 -6.77
CA ILE A 78 -4.74 6.73 -7.35
C ILE A 78 -4.30 6.59 -8.82
N GLU A 79 -5.27 6.54 -9.74
CA GLU A 79 -5.00 6.55 -11.18
C GLU A 79 -4.77 8.00 -11.62
N GLY A 80 -3.61 8.31 -12.21
CA GLY A 80 -3.35 9.65 -12.75
C GLY A 80 -1.96 10.26 -12.49
N HIS A 81 -1.03 9.59 -11.82
CA HIS A 81 0.38 10.01 -11.84
C HIS A 81 1.02 9.54 -13.16
N SER A 82 0.85 10.36 -14.20
CA SER A 82 1.52 10.21 -15.51
C SER A 82 2.89 10.87 -15.48
#